data_AF-A0A8H7S8G2-F1
#
_entry.id   AF-A0A8H7S8G2-F1
#
_cell.length_a   1.000
_cell.length_b   1.000
_cell.length_c   1.000
_cell.angle_alpha   90.00
_cell.angle_beta   90.00
_cell.angle_gamma   90.00
#
_symmetry.space_group_name_H-M   'P 1'
#
loop_
_entity.id
_entity.type
_entity.pdbx_description
1 polymer ?
#
loop_
_entity_poly.entity_id
_entity_poly.type
_entity_poly.pdbx_seq_one_letter_code
_entity_poly.pdbx_strand_id
1 'polypeptide(L)'
;MRVQRGADPRTVEQLQEFAEYLLRIGEELQDQYMTVGYMTSCTILALYNNDVRTLNDAALECFPGNIHEYLSFDKIVDSEAFASTHPPEYLHTINLSNYPPHKLSLKLHQLIMPLRNINPRKGLCNGT
;
A
#
# COMPACT_ATOMS: atom_id res chain seq x y z
N MET A 1 3.13 -6.01 27.80
CA MET A 1 1.71 -6.43 28.02
C MET A 1 1.42 -7.58 27.06
N ARG A 2 0.74 -8.62 27.53
CA ARG A 2 0.78 -10.02 27.06
C ARG A 2 0.62 -10.24 25.54
N VAL A 3 1.50 -11.09 25.00
CA VAL A 3 1.34 -11.79 23.70
C VAL A 3 0.38 -12.98 23.92
N GLN A 4 -0.78 -12.97 23.28
CA GLN A 4 -1.61 -14.17 23.16
C GLN A 4 -1.36 -14.80 21.79
N ARG A 5 -0.81 -16.02 21.80
CA ARG A 5 -0.76 -16.93 20.66
C ARG A 5 -2.12 -17.62 20.55
N GLY A 6 -2.70 -17.58 19.35
CA GLY A 6 -3.97 -18.18 18.99
C GLY A 6 -4.98 -17.11 18.57
N ALA A 7 -5.21 -16.97 17.27
CA ALA A 7 -6.28 -16.12 16.78
C ALA A 7 -7.62 -16.70 17.26
N ASP A 8 -8.42 -15.90 17.97
CA ASP A 8 -9.80 -16.24 18.35
C ASP A 8 -10.56 -16.64 17.07
N PRO A 9 -11.34 -17.73 17.06
CA PRO A 9 -12.15 -18.15 15.90
C PRO A 9 -12.95 -17.00 15.27
N ARG A 10 -13.42 -16.05 16.08
CA ARG A 10 -14.14 -14.85 15.62
C ARG A 10 -13.24 -13.89 14.84
N THR A 11 -11.96 -13.81 15.19
CA THR A 11 -10.97 -13.00 14.46
C THR A 11 -10.66 -13.63 13.10
N VAL A 12 -10.61 -14.96 13.04
CA VAL A 12 -10.38 -15.71 11.79
C VAL A 12 -11.57 -15.55 10.84
N GLU A 13 -12.80 -15.69 11.34
CA GLU A 13 -14.02 -15.45 10.56
C GLU A 13 -14.08 -14.00 10.05
N GLN A 14 -13.79 -13.01 10.91
CA GLN A 14 -13.75 -11.60 10.50
C GLN A 14 -12.70 -11.32 9.43
N LEU A 15 -11.51 -11.93 9.53
CA LEU A 15 -10.47 -11.81 8.51
C LEU A 15 -10.88 -12.47 7.19
N GLN A 16 -11.64 -13.57 7.27
CA GLN A 16 -12.11 -14.30 6.10
C GLN A 16 -13.25 -13.56 5.39
N GLU A 17 -14.24 -13.06 6.12
CA GLU A 17 -15.28 -12.17 5.57
C GLU A 17 -14.67 -10.92 4.93
N PHE A 18 -13.64 -10.37 5.57
CA PHE A 18 -12.91 -9.23 5.06
C PHE A 18 -12.12 -9.55 3.77
N ALA A 19 -11.49 -10.72 3.70
CA ALA A 19 -10.79 -11.16 2.49
C ALA A 19 -11.77 -11.40 1.32
N GLU A 20 -12.94 -12.01 1.58
CA GLU A 20 -13.99 -12.20 0.58
C GLU A 20 -14.55 -10.87 0.07
N TYR A 21 -14.70 -9.88 0.95
CA TYR A 21 -15.08 -8.52 0.58
C TYR A 21 -14.07 -7.89 -0.39
N LEU A 22 -12.76 -8.00 -0.10
CA LEU A 22 -11.70 -7.48 -0.96
C LEU A 22 -11.65 -8.16 -2.33
N LEU A 23 -11.82 -9.49 -2.36
CA LEU A 23 -11.88 -10.27 -3.60
C LEU A 23 -13.02 -9.81 -4.50
N ARG A 24 -14.22 -9.65 -3.92
CA ARG A 24 -15.40 -9.16 -4.65
C ARG A 24 -15.18 -7.77 -5.25
N ILE A 25 -14.55 -6.86 -4.49
CA ILE A 25 -14.18 -5.54 -5.02
C ILE A 25 -13.25 -5.68 -6.22
N GLY A 26 -12.19 -6.49 -6.10
CA GLY A 26 -11.22 -6.68 -7.17
C GLY A 26 -11.82 -7.18 -8.50
N GLU A 27 -12.87 -8.00 -8.43
CA GLU A 27 -13.58 -8.53 -9.61
C GLU A 27 -14.62 -7.53 -10.19
N GLU A 28 -15.30 -6.75 -9.35
CA GLU A 28 -16.36 -5.80 -9.75
C GLU A 28 -15.83 -4.49 -10.35
N LEU A 29 -14.52 -4.20 -10.28
CA LEU A 29 -13.90 -2.95 -10.74
C LEU A 29 -13.79 -2.80 -12.28
N GLN A 30 -14.52 -3.61 -13.06
CA GLN A 30 -14.67 -3.40 -14.51
C GLN A 30 -15.53 -2.15 -14.80
N ASP A 31 -14.85 -1.02 -14.94
CA ASP A 31 -15.21 0.25 -15.61
C ASP A 31 -16.52 1.00 -15.26
N GLN A 32 -17.49 0.43 -14.52
CA GLN A 32 -18.81 1.07 -14.32
C GLN A 32 -19.19 1.42 -12.87
N TYR A 33 -18.41 1.02 -11.85
CA TYR A 33 -18.86 1.12 -10.44
C TYR A 33 -17.99 1.99 -9.51
N MET A 34 -16.96 2.68 -10.02
CA MET A 34 -16.11 3.55 -9.23
C MET A 34 -16.75 4.91 -8.91
N THR A 35 -17.83 4.88 -8.14
CA THR A 35 -18.39 6.08 -7.52
C THR A 35 -17.64 6.40 -6.23
N VAL A 36 -17.58 7.69 -5.87
CA VAL A 36 -16.98 8.14 -4.60
C VAL A 36 -17.60 7.42 -3.40
N GLY A 37 -18.91 7.14 -3.45
CA GLY A 37 -19.61 6.40 -2.39
C GLY A 37 -19.12 4.95 -2.24
N TYR A 38 -18.88 4.25 -3.34
CA TYR A 38 -18.32 2.90 -3.33
C TYR A 38 -16.90 2.89 -2.78
N MET A 39 -16.02 3.76 -3.27
CA MET A 39 -14.63 3.88 -2.79
C MET A 39 -14.56 4.19 -1.29
N THR A 40 -15.45 5.08 -0.80
CA THR A 40 -15.54 5.42 0.62
C THR A 40 -15.98 4.21 1.46
N SER A 41 -16.92 3.40 0.96
CA SER A 41 -17.36 2.18 1.66
C SER A 41 -16.27 1.12 1.80
N CYS A 42 -15.27 1.15 0.89
CA CYS A 42 -14.12 0.25 0.90
C CYS A 42 -12.93 0.81 1.69
N THR A 43 -13.03 2.02 2.23
CA THR A 43 -11.91 2.69 2.91
C THR A 43 -11.81 2.22 4.35
N ILE A 44 -10.60 1.81 4.74
CA ILE A 44 -10.28 1.41 6.11
C ILE A 44 -9.30 2.42 6.69
N LEU A 45 -9.62 2.93 7.87
CA LEU A 45 -8.77 3.86 8.60
C LEU A 45 -8.16 3.17 9.80
N ALA A 46 -6.85 3.37 9.99
CA ALA A 46 -6.14 2.91 11.17
C ALA A 46 -5.39 4.07 11.83
N LEU A 47 -5.12 3.94 13.13
CA LEU A 47 -4.51 5.00 13.94
C LEU A 47 -3.03 5.23 13.56
N TYR A 48 -2.31 4.16 13.21
CA TYR A 48 -0.88 4.21 12.90
C TYR A 48 -0.59 3.78 11.47
N ASN A 49 0.37 4.45 10.83
CA ASN A 49 0.81 4.12 9.46
C ASN A 49 1.35 2.69 9.32
N ASN A 50 1.89 2.11 10.41
CA ASN A 50 2.36 0.72 10.40
C ASN A 50 1.20 -0.28 10.28
N ASP A 51 0.06 0.03 10.91
CA ASP A 51 -1.16 -0.77 10.81
C ASP A 51 -1.76 -0.63 9.41
N VAL A 52 -1.81 0.60 8.87
CA VAL A 52 -2.24 0.86 7.48
C VAL A 52 -1.39 0.07 6.49
N ARG A 53 -0.07 0.03 6.69
CA ARG A 53 0.83 -0.75 5.82
C ARG A 53 0.51 -2.24 5.88
N THR A 54 0.34 -2.79 7.08
CA THR A 54 -0.01 -4.21 7.26
C THR A 54 -1.35 -4.54 6.59
N LEU A 55 -2.34 -3.67 6.70
CA LEU A 55 -3.64 -3.84 6.05
C LEU A 55 -3.53 -3.74 4.52
N ASN A 56 -2.75 -2.81 3.99
CA ASN A 56 -2.54 -2.67 2.56
C ASN A 56 -1.80 -3.87 1.97
N ASP A 57 -0.81 -4.42 2.68
CA ASP A 57 -0.06 -5.62 2.27
C ASP A 57 -0.98 -6.85 2.27
N ALA A 58 -1.81 -7.04 3.31
CA ALA A 58 -2.81 -8.09 3.34
C ALA A 58 -3.85 -7.94 2.21
N ALA A 59 -4.30 -6.71 1.95
CA ALA A 59 -5.25 -6.44 0.88
C ALA A 59 -4.66 -6.77 -0.49
N LEU A 60 -3.39 -6.41 -0.73
CA LEU A 60 -2.67 -6.77 -1.95
C LEU A 60 -2.68 -8.28 -2.20
N GLU A 61 -2.52 -9.10 -1.16
CA GLU A 61 -2.59 -10.57 -1.28
C GLU A 61 -3.98 -11.04 -1.73
N CYS A 62 -5.05 -10.39 -1.25
CA CYS A 62 -6.43 -10.70 -1.60
C CYS A 62 -6.81 -10.31 -3.03
N PHE A 63 -6.26 -9.24 -3.61
CA PHE A 63 -6.65 -8.84 -4.98
C PHE A 63 -6.28 -9.93 -6.01
N PRO A 64 -7.17 -10.24 -6.98
CA PRO A 64 -6.84 -11.18 -8.05
C PRO A 64 -5.76 -10.62 -8.98
N GLY A 65 -5.01 -11.50 -9.64
CA GLY A 65 -4.01 -11.13 -10.65
C GLY A 65 -2.55 -11.15 -10.16
N ASN A 66 -1.65 -10.89 -11.10
CA ASN A 66 -0.22 -10.97 -10.87
C ASN A 66 0.32 -9.72 -10.17
N ILE A 67 1.24 -9.92 -9.23
CA ILE A 67 1.98 -8.83 -8.60
C ILE A 67 2.98 -8.27 -9.60
N HIS A 68 2.96 -6.95 -9.76
CA HIS A 68 3.97 -6.17 -10.45
C HIS A 68 4.80 -5.41 -9.41
N GLU A 69 6.10 -5.64 -9.41
CA GLU A 69 7.04 -4.98 -8.48
C GLU A 69 7.78 -3.84 -9.18
N TYR A 70 7.83 -2.70 -8.52
CA TYR A 70 8.58 -1.52 -8.91
C TYR A 70 9.64 -1.24 -7.85
N LEU A 71 10.91 -1.26 -8.25
CA LEU A 71 12.04 -0.98 -7.37
C LEU A 71 12.47 0.47 -7.52
N SER A 72 12.74 1.15 -6.41
CA SER A 72 13.32 2.49 -6.42
C SER A 72 14.77 2.43 -6.91
N PHE A 73 15.21 3.54 -7.49
CA PHE A 73 16.59 3.76 -7.87
C PHE A 73 17.10 4.98 -7.11
N ASP A 74 17.61 4.73 -5.91
CA ASP A 74 18.03 5.78 -4.99
C ASP A 74 19.54 6.03 -5.09
N LYS A 75 19.93 7.30 -5.01
CA LYS A 75 21.34 7.73 -5.04
C LYS A 75 21.55 8.87 -4.06
N ILE A 76 22.70 8.86 -3.40
CA ILE A 76 23.16 10.00 -2.59
C ILE A 76 23.81 11.05 -3.49
N VAL A 77 23.37 12.30 -3.35
CA VAL A 77 23.83 13.45 -4.16
C VAL A 77 24.85 14.33 -3.40
N ASP A 78 25.29 13.89 -2.22
CA ASP A 78 26.32 14.56 -1.44
C ASP A 78 27.74 14.20 -1.97
N SER A 79 28.78 14.32 -1.15
CA SER A 79 30.14 13.97 -1.55
C SER A 79 30.32 12.49 -1.92
N GLU A 80 31.20 12.21 -2.87
CA GLU A 80 31.60 10.85 -3.26
C GLU A 80 32.11 10.02 -2.07
N ALA A 81 32.79 10.68 -1.11
CA ALA A 81 33.24 10.04 0.13
C ALA A 81 32.06 9.56 0.99
N PHE A 82 30.98 10.33 1.06
CA PHE A 82 29.77 9.98 1.80
C PHE A 82 28.92 8.95 1.06
N ALA A 83 28.84 9.03 -0.27
CA ALA A 83 28.20 8.01 -1.09
C ALA A 83 28.93 6.65 -1.00
N SER A 84 30.26 6.67 -0.92
CA SER A 84 31.07 5.45 -0.78
C SER A 84 30.89 4.76 0.59
N THR A 85 30.50 5.48 1.64
CA THR A 85 30.29 4.91 2.97
C THR A 85 28.86 4.39 3.19
N HIS A 86 27.92 4.73 2.30
CA HIS A 86 26.51 4.35 2.39
C HIS A 86 26.10 3.63 1.10
N PRO A 87 26.17 2.29 1.07
CA PRO A 87 25.85 1.54 -0.12
C PRO A 87 24.33 1.60 -0.42
N PRO A 88 23.89 1.30 -1.66
CA PRO A 88 22.48 1.39 -2.03
C PRO A 88 21.56 0.52 -1.16
N GLU A 89 22.05 -0.61 -0.64
CA GLU A 89 21.34 -1.47 0.30
C GLU A 89 20.94 -0.73 1.57
N TYR A 90 21.76 0.22 2.04
CA TYR A 90 21.39 1.09 3.16
C TYR A 90 20.21 1.99 2.79
N LEU A 91 20.21 2.58 1.59
CA LEU A 91 19.10 3.41 1.11
C LEU A 91 17.81 2.62 0.99
N HIS A 92 17.89 1.34 0.59
CA HIS A 92 16.72 0.47 0.50
C HIS A 92 16.04 0.21 1.86
N THR A 93 16.76 0.41 2.98
CA THR A 93 16.19 0.30 4.33
C THR A 93 15.51 1.58 4.82
N ILE A 94 15.72 2.72 4.14
CA ILE A 94 15.17 4.00 4.53
C ILE A 94 13.66 4.02 4.21
N ASN A 95 12.84 4.15 5.25
CA ASN A 95 11.39 4.25 5.13
C ASN A 95 10.91 5.57 5.73
N LEU A 96 10.86 6.60 4.90
CA LEU A 96 10.45 7.95 5.30
C LEU A 96 8.95 8.13 5.12
N SER A 97 8.33 8.86 6.05
CA SER A 97 6.94 9.30 5.88
C SER A 97 6.81 10.15 4.61
N ASN A 98 5.77 9.90 3.82
CA ASN A 98 5.48 10.54 2.52
C ASN A 98 6.40 10.17 1.35
N TYR A 99 7.27 9.17 1.51
CA TYR A 99 8.02 8.58 0.40
C TYR A 99 7.55 7.14 0.15
N PRO A 100 7.49 6.70 -1.11
CA PRO A 100 7.24 5.29 -1.38
C PRO A 100 8.42 4.45 -0.85
N PRO A 101 8.15 3.21 -0.39
CA PRO A 101 9.21 2.28 -0.02
C PRO A 101 10.07 1.92 -1.24
N HIS A 102 11.27 1.38 -0.99
CA HIS A 102 12.14 0.89 -2.07
C HIS A 102 11.43 -0.10 -2.99
N LYS A 103 10.63 -1.01 -2.43
CA LYS A 103 9.84 -1.96 -3.19
C LYS A 103 8.36 -1.62 -3.11
N LEU A 104 7.78 -1.28 -4.25
CA LEU A 104 6.34 -1.05 -4.40
C LEU A 104 5.72 -2.22 -5.20
N SER A 105 4.84 -2.98 -4.56
CA SER A 105 4.15 -4.12 -5.17
C SER A 105 2.68 -3.74 -5.43
N LEU A 106 2.22 -3.92 -6.66
CA LEU A 106 0.87 -3.54 -7.10
C LEU A 106 0.22 -4.68 -7.89
N LYS A 107 -1.11 -4.75 -7.85
CA LYS A 107 -1.92 -5.61 -8.73
C LYS A 107 -2.86 -4.77 -9.59
N LEU A 108 -3.31 -5.35 -10.71
CA LEU A 108 -4.32 -4.73 -11.55
C LEU A 108 -5.62 -4.56 -10.75
N HIS A 109 -6.34 -3.45 -10.98
CA HIS A 109 -7.56 -3.06 -10.27
C HIS A 109 -7.39 -2.75 -8.78
N GLN A 110 -6.16 -2.65 -8.26
CA GLN A 110 -5.94 -2.17 -6.91
C GLN A 110 -6.09 -0.64 -6.84
N LEU A 111 -6.73 -0.15 -5.77
CA LEU A 111 -6.80 1.28 -5.49
C LEU A 111 -5.44 1.80 -5.02
N ILE A 112 -5.02 2.93 -5.59
CA ILE A 112 -3.78 3.63 -5.21
C ILE A 112 -4.09 5.07 -4.90
N MET A 113 -3.29 5.67 -4.03
CA MET A 113 -3.35 7.09 -3.70
C MET A 113 -2.00 7.74 -4.04
N PRO A 114 -1.96 8.82 -4.84
CA PRO A 114 -0.75 9.56 -5.09
C PRO A 114 -0.24 10.20 -3.79
N LEU A 115 1.06 10.06 -3.52
CA LEU A 115 1.71 10.72 -2.38
C LEU A 115 2.20 12.14 -2.71
N ARG A 116 2.19 12.53 -3.99
CA ARG A 116 2.67 13.82 -4.49
C ARG A 116 1.75 14.34 -5.58
N ASN A 117 1.75 15.66 -5.74
CA ASN A 117 1.02 16.33 -6.80
C ASN A 117 1.68 16.05 -8.15
N ILE A 118 1.01 15.27 -9.00
CA ILE A 118 1.49 14.92 -10.34
C ILE A 118 0.94 15.93 -11.36
N ASN A 119 -0.37 16.18 -11.31
CA ASN A 119 -1.01 17.14 -12.21
C ASN A 119 -2.23 17.80 -11.52
N PRO A 120 -2.00 18.89 -10.76
CA PRO A 120 -3.07 19.58 -10.06
C PRO A 120 -4.19 20.09 -10.97
N ARG A 121 -3.86 20.49 -12.20
CA ARG A 121 -4.85 20.98 -13.18
C ARG A 121 -5.83 19.90 -13.60
N LYS A 122 -5.42 18.63 -13.54
CA LYS A 122 -6.25 17.46 -13.83
C LYS A 122 -6.76 16.77 -12.57
N GLY A 123 -6.55 17.36 -11.39
CA GLY A 123 -6.96 16.78 -10.11
C GLY A 123 -6.11 15.59 -9.64
N LEU A 124 -4.94 15.31 -10.25
CA LEU A 124 -4.02 14.27 -9.79
C LEU A 124 -3.10 14.85 -8.71
N CYS A 125 -3.66 14.95 -7.50
CA CYS A 125 -3.02 15.54 -6.33
C CYS A 125 -2.74 14.48 -5.26
N ASN A 126 -1.99 14.89 -4.23
CA ASN A 126 -1.88 14.08 -3.02
C ASN A 126 -3.28 13.83 -2.42
N GLY A 127 -3.61 12.57 -2.15
CA GLY A 127 -4.90 12.19 -1.55
C GLY A 127 -6.05 11.96 -2.52
N THR A 128 -5.82 12.03 -3.84
CA THR A 128 -6.82 11.65 -4.88
C THR A 128 -6.97 10.14 -4.96
#